data_AF-A0A7K3XXX3-F1
#
_entry.id   AF-A0A7K3XXX3-F1
#
_cell.length_a   1.000
_cell.length_b   1.000
_cell.length_c   1.000
_cell.angle_alpha   90.00
_cell.angle_beta   90.00
_cell.angle_gamma   90.00
#
_symmetry.space_group_name_H-M   'P 1'
#
loop_
_entity.id
_entity.type
_entity.pdbx_description
1 polymer ?
#
loop_
_entity_poly.entity_id
_entity_poly.type
_entity_poly.pdbx_seq_one_letter_code
_entity_poly.pdbx_strand_id
1 'polypeptide(L)'
;MSLFSRKSPYSSKQGSVRYLDGSGLRRSMKLGAPQFAFMALLIALGLGLSVYTFVTTSNNMAEAAARSQASVEENLSRESIYNVPHLQNLIAMDNTQILQQFADSGFTTYDLGGADGESPDGSMCLMKIPDDMTLTDASVMMMGGGIGSLNASQAALLLNGSWVFDVQRGEGTEMRVRYADFSVDTIDAAIEWAVDYEGFNGENAEENDYGVDNAGNTFRAGTIDIDGTTYEWQVSAISLKSVYNISGLPENSIYVGIRLSTI
;
A
#
# COMPACT_ATOMS: atom_id res chain seq x y z
N MET A 1 -69.29 26.46 63.95
CA MET A 1 -69.12 27.38 62.81
C MET A 1 -67.62 27.55 62.56
N SER A 2 -67.19 27.35 61.31
CA SER A 2 -65.88 27.66 60.69
C SER A 2 -64.61 26.92 61.15
N LEU A 3 -64.21 25.91 60.37
CA LEU A 3 -62.83 25.40 60.27
C LEU A 3 -62.40 25.39 58.79
N PHE A 4 -62.12 26.57 58.25
CA PHE A 4 -61.40 26.70 56.98
C PHE A 4 -60.18 27.59 57.20
N SER A 5 -59.03 26.97 57.46
CA SER A 5 -57.73 27.64 57.35
C SER A 5 -57.41 27.81 55.87
N ARG A 6 -57.72 28.98 55.30
CA ARG A 6 -57.28 29.35 53.95
C ARG A 6 -55.76 29.51 53.94
N LYS A 7 -55.05 28.55 53.33
CA LYS A 7 -53.63 28.72 52.98
C LYS A 7 -53.48 29.88 51.98
N SER A 8 -52.49 30.74 52.22
CA SER A 8 -52.18 31.90 51.39
C SER A 8 -51.67 31.46 50.00
N PRO A 9 -52.17 32.03 48.88
CA PRO A 9 -51.81 31.64 47.50
C PRO A 9 -50.43 32.20 47.04
N TYR A 10 -49.58 32.62 47.96
CA TYR A 10 -48.32 33.30 47.67
C TYR A 10 -47.12 32.48 48.17
N SER A 11 -46.15 32.24 47.29
CA SER A 11 -45.02 31.34 47.54
C SER A 11 -43.80 32.03 48.16
N SER A 12 -43.58 33.33 47.89
CA SER A 12 -42.52 34.11 48.54
C SER A 12 -42.74 35.63 48.39
N LYS A 13 -42.13 36.41 49.30
CA LYS A 13 -42.21 37.88 49.32
C LYS A 13 -40.78 38.44 49.20
N GLN A 14 -40.48 39.12 48.10
CA GLN A 14 -39.24 39.88 47.93
C GLN A 14 -39.61 41.34 47.69
N GLY A 15 -39.37 42.17 48.71
CA GLY A 15 -39.82 43.58 48.71
C GLY A 15 -41.35 43.73 48.70
N SER A 16 -41.87 44.69 47.92
CA SER A 16 -43.31 45.03 47.86
C SER A 16 -44.12 44.17 46.88
N VAL A 17 -43.50 43.24 46.16
CA VAL A 17 -44.18 42.39 45.16
C VAL A 17 -44.42 41.01 45.75
N ARG A 18 -45.66 40.50 45.61
CA ARG A 18 -46.06 39.16 46.06
C ARG A 18 -46.20 38.23 44.86
N TYR A 19 -45.43 37.16 44.83
CA TYR A 19 -45.47 36.16 43.75
C TYR A 19 -46.50 35.07 44.06
N LEU A 20 -47.37 34.79 43.08
CA LEU A 20 -48.35 33.71 43.15
C LEU A 20 -47.63 32.36 43.14
N ASP A 21 -48.15 31.39 43.90
CA ASP A 21 -47.58 30.05 44.00
C ASP A 21 -47.76 29.26 42.70
N GLY A 22 -46.68 29.15 41.92
CA GLY A 22 -46.64 28.41 40.65
C GLY A 22 -46.45 26.90 40.79
N SER A 23 -46.39 26.35 42.01
CA SER A 23 -46.18 24.92 42.24
C SER A 23 -47.31 24.04 41.68
N GLY A 24 -48.54 24.56 41.58
CA GLY A 24 -49.69 23.89 40.96
C GLY A 24 -49.64 23.76 39.43
N LEU A 25 -48.73 24.49 38.76
CA LEU A 25 -48.55 24.42 37.31
C LEU A 25 -47.47 23.41 36.88
N ARG A 26 -46.78 22.77 37.84
CA ARG A 26 -45.80 21.72 37.56
C ARG A 26 -46.51 20.38 37.42
N ARG A 27 -46.60 19.88 36.19
CA ARG A 27 -47.03 18.49 35.92
C ARG A 27 -46.09 17.55 36.68
N SER A 28 -46.62 16.72 37.59
CA SER A 28 -45.82 15.73 38.30
C SER A 28 -45.27 14.72 37.28
N MET A 29 -43.99 14.84 36.92
CA MET A 29 -43.30 13.82 36.12
C MET A 29 -42.94 12.63 37.01
N LYS A 30 -43.97 11.91 37.48
CA LYS A 30 -43.82 10.55 37.98
C LYS A 30 -44.31 9.65 36.86
N LEU A 31 -43.37 9.06 36.13
CA LEU A 31 -43.65 8.02 35.15
C LEU A 31 -44.39 6.88 35.86
N GLY A 32 -45.51 6.42 35.30
CA GLY A 32 -46.20 5.23 35.81
C GLY A 32 -45.35 3.99 35.58
N ALA A 33 -45.47 2.99 36.47
CA ALA A 33 -44.80 1.69 36.32
C ALA A 33 -44.86 1.08 34.88
N PRO A 34 -45.98 1.12 34.14
CA PRO A 34 -46.02 0.59 32.77
C PRO A 34 -45.18 1.41 31.77
N GLN A 35 -45.03 2.72 32.00
CA GLN A 35 -44.19 3.59 31.15
C GLN A 35 -42.70 3.35 31.40
N PHE A 36 -42.34 3.03 32.64
CA PHE A 36 -40.97 2.64 33.00
C PHE A 36 -40.60 1.29 32.40
N ALA A 37 -41.51 0.30 32.46
CA ALA A 37 -41.33 -1.01 31.84
C ALA A 37 -41.17 -0.90 30.31
N PHE A 38 -41.97 -0.04 29.66
CA PHE A 38 -41.84 0.22 28.23
C PHE A 38 -40.50 0.89 27.86
N MET A 39 -40.03 1.86 28.64
CA MET A 39 -38.71 2.47 28.43
C MET A 39 -37.57 1.46 28.63
N ALA A 40 -37.64 0.62 29.67
CA ALA A 40 -36.65 -0.42 29.91
C ALA A 40 -36.58 -1.44 28.76
N LEU A 41 -37.73 -1.81 28.19
CA LEU A 41 -37.82 -2.66 27.01
C LEU A 41 -37.12 -2.03 25.79
N LEU A 42 -37.37 -0.74 25.53
CA LEU A 42 -36.75 -0.02 24.43
C LEU A 42 -35.22 0.07 24.58
N ILE A 43 -34.73 0.33 25.80
CA ILE A 43 -33.30 0.36 26.10
C ILE A 43 -32.67 -1.03 25.88
N ALA A 44 -33.32 -2.09 26.35
CA ALA A 44 -32.84 -3.46 26.17
C ALA A 44 -32.79 -3.87 24.69
N LEU A 45 -33.79 -3.48 23.89
CA LEU A 45 -33.80 -3.71 22.44
C LEU A 45 -32.68 -2.95 21.73
N GLY A 46 -32.46 -1.68 22.09
CA GLY A 46 -31.37 -0.88 21.51
C GLY A 46 -29.99 -1.46 21.84
N LEU A 47 -29.77 -1.86 23.10
CA LEU A 47 -28.53 -2.51 23.52
C LEU A 47 -28.33 -3.86 22.83
N GLY A 48 -29.37 -4.70 22.74
CA GLY A 48 -29.32 -5.98 22.04
C GLY A 48 -28.99 -5.83 20.56
N LEU A 49 -29.62 -4.87 19.87
CA LEU A 49 -29.33 -4.58 18.47
C LEU A 49 -27.89 -4.08 18.30
N SER A 50 -27.41 -3.21 19.20
CA SER A 50 -26.03 -2.69 19.15
C SER A 50 -24.96 -3.76 19.37
N VAL A 51 -25.19 -4.69 20.30
CA VAL A 51 -24.26 -5.80 20.55
C VAL A 51 -24.30 -6.79 19.39
N TYR A 52 -25.49 -7.09 18.85
CA TYR A 52 -25.63 -7.96 17.70
C TYR A 52 -24.95 -7.40 16.46
N THR A 53 -25.15 -6.12 16.13
CA THR A 53 -24.46 -5.48 15.01
C THR A 53 -22.95 -5.43 15.25
N PHE A 54 -22.50 -5.10 16.46
CA PHE A 54 -21.08 -5.10 16.79
C PHE A 54 -20.43 -6.48 16.62
N VAL A 55 -21.05 -7.55 17.15
CA VAL A 55 -20.51 -8.92 17.05
C VAL A 55 -20.54 -9.42 15.60
N THR A 56 -21.64 -9.21 14.87
CA THR A 56 -21.74 -9.65 13.46
C THR A 56 -20.79 -8.88 12.55
N THR A 57 -20.68 -7.56 12.71
CA THR A 57 -19.70 -6.75 11.97
C THR A 57 -18.27 -7.15 12.33
N SER A 58 -17.95 -7.37 13.61
CA SER A 58 -16.60 -7.79 14.03
C SER A 58 -16.22 -9.16 13.48
N ASN A 59 -17.13 -10.15 13.53
CA ASN A 59 -16.88 -11.48 12.98
C ASN A 59 -16.72 -11.42 11.45
N ASN A 60 -17.59 -10.68 10.76
CA ASN A 60 -17.49 -10.48 9.31
C ASN A 60 -16.18 -9.77 8.91
N MET A 61 -15.69 -8.84 9.74
CA MET A 61 -14.41 -8.16 9.54
C MET A 61 -13.23 -9.09 9.78
N ALA A 62 -13.27 -9.94 10.82
CA ALA A 62 -12.23 -10.92 11.09
C ALA A 62 -12.15 -11.98 9.97
N GLU A 63 -13.29 -12.49 9.50
CA GLU A 63 -13.36 -13.41 8.37
C GLU A 63 -12.97 -12.74 7.04
N ALA A 64 -13.28 -11.47 6.86
CA ALA A 64 -12.83 -10.70 5.69
C ALA A 64 -11.31 -10.48 5.73
N ALA A 65 -10.75 -10.17 6.91
CA ALA A 65 -9.30 -10.05 7.08
C ALA A 65 -8.59 -11.39 6.85
N ALA A 66 -9.14 -12.49 7.38
CA ALA A 66 -8.60 -13.84 7.15
C ALA A 66 -8.66 -14.24 5.67
N ARG A 67 -9.79 -13.96 4.97
CA ARG A 67 -9.89 -14.18 3.51
C ARG A 67 -8.93 -13.29 2.72
N SER A 68 -8.75 -12.04 3.14
CA SER A 68 -7.80 -11.13 2.50
C SER A 68 -6.37 -11.62 2.67
N GLN A 69 -5.98 -12.06 3.88
CA GLN A 69 -4.66 -12.62 4.13
C GLN A 69 -4.44 -13.92 3.36
N ALA A 70 -5.44 -14.81 3.33
CA ALA A 70 -5.38 -16.03 2.53
C ALA A 70 -5.18 -15.72 1.04
N SER A 71 -5.86 -14.70 0.50
CA SER A 71 -5.66 -14.29 -0.91
C SER A 71 -4.28 -13.67 -1.16
N VAL A 72 -3.70 -12.96 -0.19
CA VAL A 72 -2.33 -12.45 -0.28
C VAL A 72 -1.36 -13.63 -0.31
N GLU A 73 -1.49 -14.56 0.63
CA GLU A 73 -0.64 -15.74 0.73
C GLU A 73 -0.75 -16.61 -0.54
N GLU A 74 -1.97 -16.83 -1.05
CA GLU A 74 -2.19 -17.50 -2.34
C GLU A 74 -1.43 -16.78 -3.46
N ASN A 75 -1.61 -15.46 -3.60
CA ASN A 75 -0.95 -14.68 -4.65
C ASN A 75 0.59 -14.66 -4.54
N LEU A 76 1.13 -14.73 -3.32
CA LEU A 76 2.58 -14.80 -3.08
C LEU A 76 3.13 -16.22 -3.26
N SER A 77 2.33 -17.24 -2.97
CA SER A 77 2.69 -18.65 -3.13
C SER A 77 2.67 -19.13 -4.59
N ARG A 78 2.11 -18.33 -5.50
CA ARG A 78 2.19 -18.58 -6.94
C ARG A 78 3.66 -18.67 -7.35
N GLU A 79 3.99 -19.71 -8.11
CA GLU A 79 5.32 -19.86 -8.70
C GLU A 79 5.55 -18.71 -9.68
N SER A 80 6.31 -17.72 -9.23
CA SER A 80 6.55 -16.51 -9.98
C SER A 80 8.01 -16.46 -10.37
N ILE A 81 8.26 -16.57 -11.67
CA ILE A 81 9.58 -16.37 -12.23
C ILE A 81 9.66 -14.90 -12.66
N TYR A 82 10.36 -14.10 -11.87
CA TYR A 82 10.55 -12.67 -12.18
C TYR A 82 11.15 -12.48 -13.56
N ASN A 83 12.08 -13.36 -13.98
CA ASN A 83 12.81 -13.26 -15.24
C ASN A 83 13.31 -11.82 -15.45
N VAL A 84 14.02 -11.30 -14.44
CA VAL A 84 14.54 -9.93 -14.43
C VAL A 84 15.50 -9.81 -15.62
N PRO A 85 15.34 -8.81 -16.50
CA PRO A 85 16.22 -8.69 -17.65
C PRO A 85 17.62 -8.27 -17.20
N HIS A 86 18.64 -9.00 -17.66
CA HIS A 86 20.04 -8.67 -17.41
C HIS A 86 20.43 -7.37 -18.10
N LEU A 87 20.74 -6.32 -17.34
CA LEU A 87 21.02 -4.99 -17.88
C LEU A 87 22.25 -4.98 -18.79
N GLN A 88 23.23 -5.84 -18.53
CA GLN A 88 24.44 -5.93 -19.35
C GLN A 88 24.14 -6.29 -20.81
N ASN A 89 23.10 -7.11 -21.04
CA ASN A 89 22.71 -7.53 -22.39
C ASN A 89 21.92 -6.44 -23.12
N LEU A 90 21.35 -5.48 -22.39
CA LEU A 90 20.46 -4.47 -22.95
C LEU A 90 21.15 -3.13 -23.20
N ILE A 91 22.19 -2.79 -22.44
CA ILE A 91 22.77 -1.43 -22.41
C ILE A 91 23.20 -0.90 -23.78
N ALA A 92 23.67 -1.79 -24.66
CA ALA A 92 24.11 -1.47 -26.02
C ALA A 92 22.98 -1.48 -27.07
N MET A 93 21.79 -1.97 -26.73
CA MET A 93 20.65 -2.10 -27.65
C MET A 93 19.83 -0.81 -27.72
N ASP A 94 19.17 -0.56 -28.85
CA ASP A 94 18.16 0.49 -28.95
C ASP A 94 16.78 0.04 -28.41
N ASN A 95 15.87 0.99 -28.26
CA ASN A 95 14.53 0.75 -27.73
C ASN A 95 13.71 -0.27 -28.53
N THR A 96 13.89 -0.32 -29.86
CA THR A 96 13.18 -1.28 -30.72
C THR A 96 13.71 -2.69 -30.49
N GLN A 97 15.03 -2.82 -30.37
CA GLN A 97 15.69 -4.09 -30.07
C GLN A 97 15.32 -4.62 -28.69
N ILE A 98 15.25 -3.75 -27.67
CA ILE A 98 14.83 -4.12 -26.31
C ILE A 98 13.39 -4.65 -26.31
N LEU A 99 12.48 -3.92 -26.97
CA LEU A 99 11.07 -4.35 -27.09
C LEU A 99 10.95 -5.70 -27.80
N GLN A 100 11.71 -5.90 -28.88
CA GLN A 100 11.74 -7.17 -29.60
C GLN A 100 12.27 -8.30 -28.71
N GLN A 101 13.35 -8.08 -27.97
CA GLN A 101 13.90 -9.09 -27.04
C GLN A 101 12.90 -9.46 -25.94
N PHE A 102 12.17 -8.48 -25.39
CA PHE A 102 11.14 -8.74 -24.38
C PHE A 102 9.96 -9.52 -24.97
N ALA A 103 9.53 -9.20 -26.19
CA ALA A 103 8.50 -9.95 -26.89
C ALA A 103 8.95 -11.39 -27.21
N ASP A 104 10.19 -11.57 -27.66
CA ASP A 104 10.78 -12.89 -27.94
C ASP A 104 10.95 -13.73 -26.67
N SER A 105 11.16 -13.08 -25.53
CA SER A 105 11.18 -13.70 -24.19
C SER A 105 9.77 -14.01 -23.65
N GLY A 106 8.71 -13.67 -24.40
CA GLY A 106 7.31 -13.92 -24.03
C GLY A 106 6.73 -12.95 -23.01
N PHE A 107 7.41 -11.83 -22.73
CA PHE A 107 6.94 -10.87 -21.73
C PHE A 107 5.77 -10.05 -22.25
N THR A 108 4.70 -9.99 -21.44
CA THR A 108 3.65 -8.98 -21.62
C THR A 108 4.09 -7.72 -20.90
N THR A 109 4.30 -6.63 -21.64
CA THR A 109 4.74 -5.35 -21.08
C THR A 109 3.66 -4.28 -21.21
N TYR A 110 3.57 -3.41 -20.20
CA TYR A 110 2.76 -2.22 -20.17
C TYR A 110 3.67 -0.99 -20.17
N ASP A 111 3.49 -0.11 -21.13
CA ASP A 111 4.20 1.17 -21.16
C ASP A 111 3.61 2.11 -20.11
N LEU A 112 4.41 2.45 -19.11
CA LEU A 112 4.02 3.38 -18.05
C LEU A 112 4.09 4.83 -18.50
N GLY A 113 4.76 5.11 -19.63
CA GLY A 113 5.22 6.42 -20.00
C GLY A 113 6.23 6.96 -18.99
N GLY A 114 7.24 7.71 -19.45
CA GLY A 114 7.73 8.80 -18.60
C GLY A 114 6.51 9.61 -18.15
N ALA A 115 6.52 10.21 -16.95
CA ALA A 115 5.37 10.77 -16.21
C ALA A 115 4.49 11.84 -16.93
N ASP A 116 4.60 11.95 -18.25
CA ASP A 116 4.25 13.05 -19.13
C ASP A 116 3.69 12.54 -20.49
N GLY A 117 3.77 11.24 -20.81
CA GLY A 117 3.19 10.67 -22.04
C GLY A 117 3.89 11.04 -23.35
N GLU A 118 4.95 11.85 -23.31
CA GLU A 118 5.91 12.03 -24.39
C GLU A 118 7.30 11.83 -23.77
N SER A 119 8.08 10.90 -24.33
CA SER A 119 9.49 10.72 -23.96
C SER A 119 10.34 11.48 -24.98
N PRO A 120 10.73 12.75 -24.73
CA PRO A 120 11.36 13.61 -25.73
C PRO A 120 12.74 13.10 -26.21
N ASP A 121 13.37 12.19 -25.47
CA ASP A 121 14.80 11.89 -25.59
C ASP A 121 15.13 10.42 -25.89
N GLY A 122 14.14 9.63 -26.31
CA GLY A 122 14.30 8.18 -26.49
C GLY A 122 14.35 7.39 -25.17
N SER A 123 13.79 7.96 -24.09
CA SER A 123 13.52 7.22 -22.86
C SER A 123 12.35 6.25 -23.02
N MET A 124 12.28 5.25 -22.15
CA MET A 124 11.22 4.25 -22.13
C MET A 124 11.06 3.72 -20.71
N CYS A 125 9.82 3.54 -20.25
CA CYS A 125 9.51 2.95 -18.95
C CYS A 125 8.44 1.87 -19.11
N LEU A 126 8.82 0.61 -18.95
CA LEU A 126 7.96 -0.56 -19.13
C LEU A 126 7.76 -1.30 -17.82
N MET A 127 6.56 -1.82 -17.60
CA MET A 127 6.27 -2.77 -16.55
C MET A 127 5.99 -4.15 -17.16
N LYS A 128 6.70 -5.19 -16.73
CA LYS A 128 6.30 -6.58 -17.00
C LYS A 128 5.03 -6.87 -16.20
N ILE A 129 4.02 -7.38 -16.90
CA ILE A 129 2.81 -7.92 -16.31
C ILE A 129 3.09 -9.39 -15.90
N PRO A 130 2.67 -9.83 -14.69
CA PRO A 130 2.76 -11.23 -14.30
C PRO A 130 2.12 -12.16 -15.34
N ASP A 131 2.72 -13.32 -15.57
CA ASP A 131 2.41 -14.19 -16.70
C ASP A 131 0.99 -14.77 -16.64
N ASP A 132 0.38 -14.77 -15.45
CA ASP A 132 -0.98 -15.26 -15.18
C ASP A 132 -2.04 -14.14 -15.16
N MET A 133 -1.65 -12.91 -15.52
CA MET A 133 -2.54 -11.77 -15.58
C MET A 133 -2.57 -11.17 -16.99
N THR A 134 -3.75 -10.70 -17.41
CA THR A 134 -3.90 -10.02 -18.70
C THR A 134 -3.49 -8.56 -18.60
N LEU A 135 -3.01 -7.99 -19.71
CA LEU A 135 -2.72 -6.56 -19.80
C LEU A 135 -3.92 -5.68 -19.44
N THR A 136 -5.13 -6.10 -19.84
CA THR A 136 -6.37 -5.38 -19.53
C THR A 136 -6.61 -5.32 -18.02
N ASP A 137 -6.52 -6.46 -17.32
CA ASP A 137 -6.74 -6.50 -15.88
C ASP A 137 -5.69 -5.69 -15.13
N ALA A 138 -4.42 -5.81 -15.54
CA ALA A 138 -3.32 -5.03 -14.98
C ALA A 138 -3.52 -3.52 -15.16
N SER A 139 -3.93 -3.08 -16.36
CA SER A 139 -4.17 -1.67 -16.66
C SER A 139 -5.30 -1.09 -15.82
N VAL A 140 -6.39 -1.84 -15.61
CA VAL A 140 -7.50 -1.43 -14.74
C VAL A 140 -7.04 -1.25 -13.29
N MET A 141 -6.18 -2.13 -12.79
CA MET A 141 -5.59 -2.00 -11.45
C MET A 141 -4.73 -0.72 -11.35
N MET A 142 -3.92 -0.43 -12.37
CA MET A 142 -3.04 0.73 -12.37
C MET A 142 -3.78 2.08 -12.56
N MET A 143 -4.92 2.10 -13.26
CA MET A 143 -5.75 3.30 -13.46
C MET A 143 -6.32 3.88 -12.16
N GLY A 144 -6.38 3.11 -11.08
CA GLY A 144 -6.90 3.54 -9.77
C GLY A 144 -5.99 4.50 -8.96
N GLY A 145 -4.82 4.85 -9.48
CA GLY A 145 -3.81 5.65 -8.77
C GLY A 145 -2.46 4.93 -8.60
N GLY A 146 -2.16 3.95 -9.45
CA GLY A 146 -0.94 3.15 -9.40
C GLY A 146 -0.89 2.14 -8.25
N ILE A 147 0.26 1.48 -8.10
CA ILE A 147 0.47 0.37 -7.15
C ILE A 147 0.12 0.77 -5.70
N GLY A 148 0.49 1.99 -5.28
CA GLY A 148 0.23 2.45 -3.91
C GLY A 148 -1.26 2.63 -3.55
N SER A 149 -2.17 2.62 -4.53
CA SER A 149 -3.62 2.69 -4.33
C SER A 149 -4.29 1.32 -4.18
N LEU A 150 -3.56 0.23 -4.44
CA LEU A 150 -4.07 -1.13 -4.42
C LEU A 150 -4.23 -1.64 -2.99
N ASN A 151 -5.18 -2.56 -2.79
CA ASN A 151 -5.21 -3.35 -1.56
C ASN A 151 -4.12 -4.43 -1.58
N ALA A 152 -3.81 -5.03 -0.43
CA ALA A 152 -2.72 -6.01 -0.33
C ALA A 152 -2.88 -7.21 -1.27
N SER A 153 -4.09 -7.71 -1.48
CA SER A 153 -4.33 -8.85 -2.38
C SER A 153 -4.00 -8.50 -3.83
N GLN A 154 -4.49 -7.35 -4.31
CA GLN A 154 -4.20 -6.83 -5.65
C GLN A 154 -2.72 -6.48 -5.82
N ALA A 155 -2.10 -5.89 -4.79
CA ALA A 155 -0.69 -5.56 -4.80
C ALA A 155 0.18 -6.82 -4.86
N ALA A 156 -0.11 -7.84 -4.06
CA ALA A 156 0.58 -9.13 -4.12
C ALA A 156 0.40 -9.81 -5.48
N LEU A 157 -0.81 -9.72 -6.07
CA LEU A 157 -1.09 -10.26 -7.40
C LEU A 157 -0.23 -9.61 -8.48
N LEU A 158 -0.17 -8.27 -8.48
CA LEU A 158 0.53 -7.49 -9.49
C LEU A 158 2.05 -7.49 -9.26
N LEU A 159 2.51 -7.30 -8.02
CA LEU A 159 3.92 -7.15 -7.70
C LEU A 159 4.69 -8.45 -7.85
N ASN A 160 4.11 -9.58 -7.42
CA ASN A 160 4.76 -10.87 -7.51
C ASN A 160 4.89 -11.29 -8.98
N GLY A 161 6.11 -11.21 -9.52
CA GLY A 161 6.42 -11.52 -10.94
C GLY A 161 6.42 -10.35 -11.90
N SER A 162 6.20 -9.14 -11.39
CA SER A 162 6.40 -7.92 -12.17
C SER A 162 7.76 -7.29 -11.89
N TRP A 163 8.23 -6.53 -12.86
CA TRP A 163 9.33 -5.60 -12.71
C TRP A 163 9.07 -4.37 -13.56
N VAL A 164 9.71 -3.26 -13.22
CA VAL A 164 9.68 -2.01 -13.97
C VAL A 164 11.07 -1.77 -14.53
N PHE A 165 11.19 -1.75 -15.85
CA PHE A 165 12.39 -1.41 -16.60
C PHE A 165 12.29 0.05 -17.07
N ASP A 166 13.33 0.83 -16.85
CA ASP A 166 13.46 2.21 -17.27
C ASP A 166 14.78 2.39 -18.02
N VAL A 167 14.75 3.11 -19.14
CA VAL A 167 15.94 3.57 -19.85
C VAL A 167 15.84 5.06 -20.12
N GLN A 168 16.94 5.77 -19.87
CA GLN A 168 17.12 7.20 -20.13
C GLN A 168 18.37 7.38 -20.99
N ARG A 169 18.27 8.19 -22.05
CA ARG A 169 19.33 8.36 -23.06
C ARG A 169 19.72 9.83 -23.31
N GLY A 170 19.46 10.71 -22.34
CA GLY A 170 19.69 12.16 -22.47
C GLY A 170 21.18 12.53 -22.60
N GLU A 171 21.88 12.71 -21.48
CA GLU A 171 23.32 13.05 -21.46
C GLU A 171 24.25 11.82 -21.40
N GLY A 172 23.66 10.64 -21.25
CA GLY A 172 24.29 9.33 -21.16
C GLY A 172 23.21 8.25 -21.19
N THR A 173 23.61 6.98 -21.19
CA THR A 173 22.63 5.88 -21.07
C THR A 173 22.57 5.43 -19.62
N GLU A 174 21.40 5.54 -19.02
CA GLU A 174 21.07 4.95 -17.73
C GLU A 174 19.95 3.93 -17.93
N MET A 175 20.16 2.72 -17.42
CA MET A 175 19.13 1.68 -17.33
C MET A 175 18.87 1.32 -15.90
N ARG A 176 17.61 1.01 -15.60
CA ARG A 176 17.19 0.58 -14.27
C ARG A 176 16.12 -0.49 -14.35
N VAL A 177 16.25 -1.54 -13.55
CA VAL A 177 15.16 -2.49 -13.27
C VAL A 177 14.80 -2.44 -11.81
N ARG A 178 13.50 -2.41 -11.51
CA ARG A 178 12.97 -2.38 -10.14
C ARG A 178 11.91 -3.45 -9.96
N TYR A 179 11.95 -4.17 -8.85
CA TYR A 179 10.96 -5.21 -8.54
C TYR A 179 10.76 -5.36 -7.04
N ALA A 180 9.67 -6.00 -6.65
CA ALA A 180 9.43 -6.40 -5.27
C ALA A 180 9.85 -7.86 -5.11
N ASP A 181 10.74 -8.14 -4.17
CA ASP A 181 11.13 -9.49 -3.79
C ASP A 181 10.37 -9.90 -2.52
N PHE A 182 9.62 -11.00 -2.63
CA PHE A 182 8.89 -11.63 -1.52
C PHE A 182 9.55 -12.93 -1.05
N SER A 183 10.66 -13.35 -1.67
CA SER A 183 11.32 -14.63 -1.43
C SER A 183 12.46 -14.55 -0.42
N VAL A 184 13.05 -13.36 -0.25
CA VAL A 184 14.16 -13.11 0.66
C VAL A 184 13.72 -12.24 1.84
N ASP A 185 14.25 -12.54 3.02
CA ASP A 185 13.83 -11.91 4.27
C ASP A 185 14.72 -10.74 4.71
N THR A 186 15.85 -10.51 4.03
CA THR A 186 16.85 -9.51 4.43
C THR A 186 17.32 -8.69 3.23
N ILE A 187 17.54 -7.38 3.47
CA ILE A 187 17.99 -6.42 2.45
C ILE A 187 19.32 -6.87 1.84
N ASP A 188 20.25 -7.31 2.67
CA ASP A 188 21.57 -7.76 2.24
C ASP A 188 21.45 -8.98 1.31
N ALA A 189 20.63 -9.97 1.65
CA ALA A 189 20.40 -11.13 0.78
C ALA A 189 19.77 -10.76 -0.58
N ALA A 190 18.84 -9.79 -0.60
CA ALA A 190 18.27 -9.29 -1.85
C ALA A 190 19.33 -8.63 -2.74
N ILE A 191 20.22 -7.84 -2.13
CA ILE A 191 21.33 -7.19 -2.85
C ILE A 191 22.30 -8.24 -3.38
N GLU A 192 22.76 -9.18 -2.54
CA GLU A 192 23.69 -10.23 -2.97
C GLU A 192 23.09 -11.07 -4.10
N TRP A 193 21.81 -11.45 -4.01
CA TRP A 193 21.15 -12.20 -5.08
C TRP A 193 21.15 -11.41 -6.39
N ALA A 194 20.83 -10.12 -6.36
CA ALA A 194 20.78 -9.29 -7.56
C ALA A 194 22.18 -9.02 -8.15
N VAL A 195 23.20 -8.83 -7.31
CA VAL A 195 24.60 -8.69 -7.73
C VAL A 195 25.10 -10.00 -8.36
N ASP A 196 24.82 -11.16 -7.74
CA ASP A 196 25.12 -12.49 -8.28
C ASP A 196 24.39 -12.74 -9.61
N TYR A 197 23.10 -12.40 -9.67
CA TYR A 197 22.25 -12.60 -10.84
C TYR A 197 22.74 -11.79 -12.03
N GLU A 198 23.06 -10.51 -11.82
CA GLU A 198 23.63 -9.69 -12.89
C GLU A 198 25.07 -10.07 -13.21
N GLY A 199 25.81 -10.72 -12.31
CA GLY A 199 27.23 -11.04 -12.51
C GLY A 199 28.16 -9.87 -12.18
N PHE A 200 27.77 -9.00 -11.25
CA PHE A 200 28.53 -7.82 -10.84
C PHE A 200 29.67 -8.10 -9.83
N ASN A 201 29.84 -9.34 -9.35
CA ASN A 201 30.89 -9.75 -8.40
C ASN A 201 32.32 -9.86 -9.00
N GLY A 202 32.65 -9.04 -10.00
CA GLY A 202 33.97 -9.03 -10.62
C GLY A 202 35.04 -8.30 -9.81
N GLU A 203 36.27 -8.25 -10.33
CA GLU A 203 37.42 -7.57 -9.69
C GLU A 203 37.20 -6.07 -9.43
N ASN A 204 36.21 -5.47 -10.11
CA ASN A 204 35.88 -4.04 -10.07
C ASN A 204 34.64 -3.71 -9.20
N ALA A 205 34.13 -4.69 -8.45
CA ALA A 205 33.14 -4.42 -7.43
C ALA A 205 33.77 -3.62 -6.29
N GLU A 206 33.07 -2.59 -5.77
CA GLU A 206 33.52 -1.97 -4.52
C GLU A 206 33.51 -3.05 -3.42
N GLU A 207 34.56 -3.05 -2.61
CA GLU A 207 34.89 -4.11 -1.66
C GLU A 207 33.78 -4.26 -0.60
N ASN A 208 32.77 -5.12 -0.84
CA ASN A 208 31.68 -5.55 0.06
C ASN A 208 31.07 -4.51 1.03
N ASP A 209 31.26 -3.22 0.79
CA ASP A 209 30.85 -2.15 1.66
C ASP A 209 29.44 -1.73 1.25
N TYR A 210 28.48 -2.05 2.11
CA TYR A 210 27.13 -1.55 1.96
C TYR A 210 27.11 -0.05 2.27
N GLY A 211 26.63 0.74 1.30
CA GLY A 211 26.30 2.15 1.50
C GLY A 211 24.83 2.33 1.89
N VAL A 212 24.49 3.51 2.43
CA VAL A 212 23.11 3.95 2.59
C VAL A 212 22.95 5.30 1.88
N ASP A 213 22.01 5.39 0.95
CA ASP A 213 21.76 6.62 0.21
C ASP A 213 20.86 7.61 0.98
N ASN A 214 20.66 8.80 0.42
CA ASN A 214 19.82 9.85 1.02
C ASN A 214 18.33 9.46 1.15
N ALA A 215 17.88 8.47 0.38
CA ALA A 215 16.52 7.93 0.47
C ALA A 215 16.40 6.80 1.50
N GLY A 216 17.51 6.37 2.10
CA GLY A 216 17.58 5.30 3.07
C GLY A 216 17.67 3.90 2.46
N ASN A 217 17.99 3.81 1.16
CA ASN A 217 18.24 2.51 0.53
C ASN A 217 19.63 2.03 0.92
N THR A 218 19.73 0.77 1.32
CA THR A 218 21.03 0.09 1.39
C THR A 218 21.45 -0.24 -0.03
N PHE A 219 22.71 -0.03 -0.39
CA PHE A 219 23.19 -0.33 -1.74
C PHE A 219 24.60 -0.89 -1.76
N ARG A 220 24.92 -1.59 -2.85
CA ARG A 220 26.28 -1.89 -3.30
C ARG A 220 26.47 -1.30 -4.68
N ALA A 221 27.70 -0.89 -4.98
CA ALA A 221 28.05 -0.29 -6.26
C ALA A 221 29.41 -0.79 -6.74
N GLY A 222 29.73 -0.45 -7.98
CA GLY A 222 31.03 -0.73 -8.56
C GLY A 222 31.05 -0.40 -10.03
N THR A 223 32.06 -0.91 -10.72
CA THR A 223 32.16 -0.77 -12.17
C THR A 223 32.23 -2.12 -12.85
N ILE A 224 31.84 -2.16 -14.11
CA ILE A 224 31.92 -3.34 -14.96
C ILE A 224 32.32 -2.94 -16.37
N ASP A 225 33.14 -3.76 -17.01
CA ASP A 225 33.49 -3.58 -18.42
C ASP A 225 32.58 -4.47 -19.28
N ILE A 226 31.89 -3.86 -20.23
CA ILE A 226 31.02 -4.53 -21.19
C ILE A 226 31.48 -4.10 -22.58
N ASP A 227 32.00 -5.05 -23.36
CA ASP A 227 32.53 -4.84 -24.70
C ASP A 227 33.57 -3.70 -24.80
N GLY A 228 34.43 -3.54 -23.78
CA GLY A 228 35.49 -2.52 -23.74
C GLY A 228 35.00 -1.12 -23.34
N THR A 229 33.76 -0.99 -22.89
CA THR A 229 33.22 0.22 -22.28
C THR A 229 32.98 -0.01 -20.81
N THR A 230 33.48 0.88 -19.95
CA THR A 230 33.28 0.81 -18.51
C THR A 230 31.97 1.52 -18.12
N TYR A 231 31.16 0.82 -17.35
CA TYR A 231 29.89 1.30 -16.80
C TYR A 231 29.94 1.29 -15.27
N GLU A 232 29.19 2.18 -14.64
CA GLU A 232 28.89 2.10 -13.21
C GLU A 232 27.63 1.27 -13.00
N TRP A 233 27.67 0.39 -12.01
CA TRP A 233 26.49 -0.35 -11.57
C TRP A 233 26.19 -0.04 -10.11
N GLN A 234 24.91 -0.10 -9.77
CA GLN A 234 24.44 0.03 -8.40
C GLN A 234 23.25 -0.89 -8.19
N VAL A 235 23.31 -1.71 -7.14
CA VAL A 235 22.19 -2.52 -6.66
C VAL A 235 21.76 -1.95 -5.33
N SER A 236 20.51 -1.56 -5.22
CA SER A 236 19.91 -0.92 -4.04
C SER A 236 18.69 -1.70 -3.58
N ALA A 237 18.47 -1.75 -2.27
CA ALA A 237 17.31 -2.38 -1.69
C ALA A 237 16.82 -1.65 -0.44
N ILE A 238 15.51 -1.68 -0.23
CA ILE A 238 14.81 -1.11 0.92
C ILE A 238 13.56 -1.93 1.24
N SER A 239 13.00 -1.82 2.44
CA SER A 239 11.68 -2.41 2.71
C SER A 239 10.64 -1.91 1.70
N LEU A 240 9.86 -2.83 1.13
CA LEU A 240 8.78 -2.51 0.20
C LEU A 240 7.81 -1.49 0.79
N LYS A 241 7.57 -1.53 2.10
CA LYS A 241 6.70 -0.60 2.83
C LYS A 241 7.16 0.86 2.75
N SER A 242 8.47 1.09 2.61
CA SER A 242 9.03 2.44 2.43
C SER A 242 8.67 3.02 1.06
N VAL A 243 8.39 2.17 0.07
CA VAL A 243 8.02 2.56 -1.30
C VAL A 243 6.50 2.56 -1.47
N TYR A 244 5.86 1.47 -1.08
CA TYR A 244 4.41 1.27 -1.13
C TYR A 244 3.88 0.95 0.26
N ASN A 245 3.25 1.93 0.91
CA ASN A 245 2.65 1.75 2.23
C ASN A 245 1.28 1.04 2.14
N ILE A 246 1.28 -0.22 1.70
CA ILE A 246 0.07 -1.03 1.52
C ILE A 246 -0.11 -1.95 2.73
N SER A 247 -1.20 -1.72 3.48
CA SER A 247 -1.51 -2.51 4.67
C SER A 247 -1.92 -3.93 4.30
N GLY A 248 -1.24 -4.93 4.87
CA GLY A 248 -1.55 -6.35 4.69
C GLY A 248 -0.56 -7.14 3.83
N LEU A 249 0.45 -6.48 3.24
CA LEU A 249 1.61 -7.17 2.64
C LEU A 249 2.59 -7.65 3.73
N PRO A 250 3.44 -8.66 3.46
CA PRO A 250 4.48 -9.10 4.39
C PRO A 250 5.43 -7.96 4.78
N GLU A 251 5.80 -7.87 6.05
CA GLU A 251 6.65 -6.78 6.55
C GLU A 251 8.11 -6.88 6.09
N ASN A 252 8.56 -8.09 5.78
CA ASN A 252 9.89 -8.44 5.26
C ASN A 252 10.02 -8.30 3.74
N SER A 253 8.95 -7.95 3.02
CA SER A 253 9.02 -7.74 1.56
C SER A 253 10.03 -6.65 1.21
N ILE A 254 10.81 -6.84 0.16
CA ILE A 254 11.92 -5.97 -0.20
C ILE A 254 11.67 -5.36 -1.58
N TYR A 255 11.96 -4.08 -1.73
CA TYR A 255 12.01 -3.42 -3.03
C TYR A 255 13.45 -3.35 -3.48
N VAL A 256 13.75 -3.92 -4.64
CA VAL A 256 15.09 -4.01 -5.21
C VAL A 256 15.17 -3.16 -6.47
N GLY A 257 16.26 -2.42 -6.62
CA GLY A 257 16.58 -1.61 -7.79
C GLY A 257 17.98 -1.89 -8.27
N ILE A 258 18.10 -2.34 -9.52
CA ILE A 258 19.36 -2.56 -10.24
C ILE A 258 19.53 -1.41 -11.22
N ARG A 259 20.69 -0.77 -11.22
CA ARG A 259 21.03 0.36 -12.09
C ARG A 259 22.35 0.09 -12.80
N LEU A 260 22.42 0.45 -14.08
CA LEU A 260 23.63 0.45 -14.89
C LEU A 260 23.67 1.75 -15.70
N SER A 261 24.77 2.49 -15.62
CA SER A 261 24.92 3.78 -16.28
C SER A 261 26.30 3.98 -16.88
N THR A 262 26.37 4.75 -17.97
CA THR A 262 27.63 5.25 -18.52
C THR A 262 28.33 6.18 -17.52
N ILE A 263 29.66 6.06 -17.41
CA ILE A 263 30.52 7.01 -16.67
C ILE A 263 30.61 8.35 -17.41
#